data_AF-A0A371I9S1-F1
#
_entry.id   AF-A0A371I9S1-F1
#
_cell.length_a   1.000
_cell.length_b   1.000
_cell.length_c   1.000
_cell.angle_alpha   90.00
_cell.angle_beta   90.00
_cell.angle_gamma   90.00
#
_symmetry.space_group_name_H-M   'P 1'
#
loop_
_entity.id
_entity.type
_entity.pdbx_description
1 polymer ?
#
loop_
_entity_poly.entity_id
_entity_poly.type
_entity_poly.pdbx_seq_one_letter_code
_entity_poly.pdbx_strand_id
1 'polypeptide(L)'
;MAVPRRTTLRGNSYGLEATNLCLILDVGLPVDFKTPEFDKYKGSSYPIVHLAMYFWKMAAHIYHNKVLIHYFQDNLTRVALSWHVSLERGCIKTWRDLAEAFLKQYKYNEDMAPDRSRL
;
A
#
# COMPACT_ATOMS: atom_id res chain seq x y z
N MET A 1 -29.04 28.73 13.99
CA MET A 1 -27.76 28.01 13.84
C MET A 1 -27.32 28.16 12.38
N ALA A 2 -26.16 28.76 12.13
CA ALA A 2 -25.64 28.95 10.77
C ALA A 2 -24.84 27.72 10.33
N VAL A 3 -25.19 27.16 9.17
CA VAL A 3 -24.40 26.10 8.54
C VAL A 3 -23.15 26.73 7.92
N PRO A 4 -21.92 26.26 8.21
CA PRO A 4 -20.73 26.83 7.59
C PRO A 4 -20.72 26.49 6.10
N ARG A 5 -20.61 27.53 5.25
CA ARG A 5 -20.38 27.36 3.82
C ARG A 5 -19.00 26.75 3.62
N ARG A 6 -18.93 25.58 2.98
CA ARG A 6 -17.67 24.99 2.54
C ARG A 6 -17.06 25.89 1.48
N THR A 7 -15.95 26.55 1.82
CA THR A 7 -15.15 27.33 0.90
C THR A 7 -14.49 26.39 -0.10
N THR A 8 -14.95 26.42 -1.35
CA THR A 8 -14.31 25.73 -2.47
C THR A 8 -12.98 26.43 -2.77
N LEU A 9 -11.87 25.78 -2.39
CA LEU A 9 -10.54 26.19 -2.84
C LEU A 9 -10.36 25.79 -4.31
N ARG A 10 -10.39 26.83 -5.14
CA ARG A 10 -9.90 26.97 -6.51
C ARG A 10 -9.00 25.82 -7.03
N GLY A 11 -9.62 24.94 -7.83
CA GLY A 11 -9.11 24.26 -9.02
C GLY A 11 -7.64 23.87 -9.10
N ASN A 12 -7.34 22.62 -8.75
CA ASN A 12 -6.34 21.82 -9.47
C ASN A 12 -6.98 21.37 -10.80
N SER A 13 -6.32 21.60 -11.94
CA SER A 13 -6.81 21.26 -13.29
C SER A 13 -7.13 19.77 -13.50
N TYR A 14 -6.76 18.91 -12.54
CA TYR A 14 -7.03 17.47 -12.55
C TYR A 14 -8.05 17.01 -11.49
N GLY A 15 -8.63 17.91 -10.69
CA GLY A 15 -9.59 17.53 -9.65
C GLY A 15 -9.01 16.56 -8.58
N LEU A 16 -7.68 16.50 -8.45
CA LEU A 16 -7.00 15.64 -7.49
C LEU A 16 -7.10 16.24 -6.09
N GLU A 17 -8.00 15.69 -5.27
CA GLU A 17 -8.00 15.85 -3.83
C GLU A 17 -7.08 14.80 -3.18
N ALA A 18 -6.47 15.09 -2.03
CA ALA A 18 -5.63 14.11 -1.31
C ALA A 18 -6.41 12.80 -1.02
N THR A 19 -7.72 12.92 -0.82
CA THR A 19 -8.66 11.80 -0.66
C THR A 19 -8.74 10.90 -1.89
N ASN A 20 -8.38 11.40 -3.07
CA ASN A 20 -8.39 10.65 -4.32
C ASN A 20 -7.18 9.72 -4.49
N LEU A 21 -6.11 9.93 -3.70
CA LEU A 21 -4.84 9.20 -3.85
C LEU A 21 -4.60 8.16 -2.75
N CYS A 22 -5.38 8.19 -1.66
CA CYS A 22 -5.22 7.28 -0.53
C CYS A 22 -6.29 6.18 -0.55
N LEU A 23 -5.88 4.93 -0.28
CA LEU A 23 -6.83 3.81 -0.10
C LEU A 23 -7.62 3.91 1.20
N ILE A 24 -7.01 4.49 2.22
CA ILE A 24 -7.61 4.67 3.54
C ILE A 24 -7.39 6.10 4.03
N LEU A 25 -8.45 6.66 4.61
CA LEU A 25 -8.44 7.95 5.30
C LEU A 25 -8.49 7.72 6.82
N ASP A 26 -8.15 8.77 7.56
CA ASP A 26 -8.26 8.79 9.03
C ASP A 26 -7.46 7.66 9.70
N VAL A 27 -6.16 7.65 9.40
CA VAL A 27 -5.20 6.76 10.06
C VAL A 27 -4.73 7.48 11.32
N GLY A 28 -5.33 7.15 12.45
CA GLY A 28 -4.89 7.66 13.75
C GLY A 28 -3.50 7.12 14.10
N LEU A 29 -2.47 7.88 13.77
CA LEU A 29 -1.09 7.58 14.15
C LEU A 29 -0.82 8.09 15.57
N PRO A 30 -0.13 7.31 16.42
CA PRO A 30 0.41 7.81 17.67
C PRO A 30 1.32 9.03 17.43
N VAL A 31 1.34 9.97 18.38
CA VAL A 31 2.14 11.22 18.29
C VAL A 31 3.64 10.93 18.14
N ASP A 32 4.13 9.83 18.72
CA ASP A 32 5.53 9.43 18.68
C ASP A 32 5.83 8.38 17.60
N PHE A 33 4.94 8.23 16.61
CA PHE A 33 5.12 7.23 15.57
C PHE A 33 6.32 7.58 14.68
N LYS A 34 7.39 6.80 14.80
CA LYS A 34 8.52 6.88 13.88
C LYS A 34 8.16 6.17 12.59
N THR A 35 8.20 6.89 11.47
CA THR A 35 8.05 6.31 10.13
C THR A 35 9.09 5.20 9.92
N PRO A 36 8.66 3.94 9.69
CA PRO A 36 9.58 2.87 9.37
C PRO A 36 10.19 3.09 7.99
N GLU A 37 11.48 2.79 7.87
CA GLU A 37 12.16 2.77 6.57
C GLU A 37 12.03 1.38 5.96
N PHE A 38 11.59 1.30 4.70
CA PHE A 38 11.38 0.04 3.99
C PHE A 38 12.30 -0.09 2.78
N ASP A 39 12.81 -1.31 2.57
CA ASP A 39 13.32 -1.69 1.26
C ASP A 39 12.14 -1.76 0.30
N LYS A 40 12.17 -0.93 -0.75
CA LYS A 40 11.03 -0.80 -1.65
C LYS A 40 10.94 -1.99 -2.61
N TYR A 41 9.74 -2.52 -2.79
CA TYR A 41 9.45 -3.58 -3.75
C TYR A 41 9.61 -3.07 -5.17
N LYS A 42 10.54 -3.69 -5.91
CA LYS A 42 10.88 -3.33 -7.30
C LYS A 42 10.13 -4.17 -8.34
N GLY A 43 9.29 -5.12 -7.92
CA GLY A 43 8.61 -6.04 -8.82
C GLY A 43 9.38 -7.32 -9.17
N SER A 44 10.64 -7.45 -8.73
CA SER A 44 11.53 -8.55 -9.13
C SER A 44 11.82 -9.57 -8.04
N SER A 45 11.56 -9.26 -6.77
CA SER A 45 11.75 -10.18 -5.64
C SER A 45 10.50 -11.03 -5.39
N TYR A 46 10.62 -12.08 -4.57
CA TYR A 46 9.48 -12.91 -4.18
C TYR A 46 8.46 -12.09 -3.38
N PRO A 47 7.20 -11.95 -3.85
CA PRO A 47 6.18 -11.15 -3.16
C PRO A 47 5.95 -11.58 -1.71
N ILE A 48 5.96 -12.90 -1.46
CA ILE A 48 5.73 -13.45 -0.11
C ILE A 48 6.86 -13.08 0.87
N VAL A 49 8.12 -13.09 0.40
CA VAL A 49 9.27 -12.68 1.20
C VAL A 49 9.20 -11.19 1.50
N HIS A 50 8.80 -10.38 0.53
CA HIS A 50 8.59 -8.94 0.73
C HIS A 50 7.53 -8.65 1.78
N LEU A 51 6.39 -9.36 1.75
CA LEU A 51 5.35 -9.24 2.77
C LEU A 51 5.87 -9.64 4.17
N ALA A 52 6.68 -10.69 4.27
CA ALA A 52 7.26 -11.10 5.55
C ALA A 52 8.20 -10.03 6.13
N MET A 53 9.08 -9.44 5.31
CA MET A 53 9.97 -8.36 5.73
C MET A 53 9.21 -7.10 6.14
N TYR A 54 8.14 -6.76 5.41
CA TYR A 54 7.24 -5.67 5.76
C TYR A 54 6.63 -5.88 7.16
N PHE A 55 6.10 -7.08 7.42
CA PHE A 55 5.50 -7.42 8.71
C PHE A 55 6.48 -7.38 9.86
N TRP A 56 7.74 -7.79 9.65
CA TRP A 56 8.76 -7.67 10.68
C TRP A 56 8.97 -6.20 11.08
N LYS A 57 9.10 -5.29 10.11
CA LYS A 57 9.22 -3.85 10.39
C LYS A 57 7.96 -3.26 11.02
N MET A 58 6.79 -3.84 10.75
CA MET A 58 5.49 -3.41 11.28
C MET A 58 5.00 -4.24 12.48
N ALA A 59 5.88 -4.97 13.18
CA ALA A 59 5.50 -5.91 14.23
C ALA A 59 4.63 -5.29 15.34
N ALA A 60 4.88 -4.03 15.70
CA ALA A 60 4.08 -3.30 16.70
C ALA A 60 2.64 -2.98 16.24
N HIS A 61 2.35 -3.11 14.95
CA HIS A 61 1.10 -2.67 14.33
C HIS A 61 0.35 -3.76 13.57
N ILE A 62 0.72 -5.03 13.74
CA ILE A 62 0.17 -6.16 12.96
C ILE A 62 -1.35 -6.34 13.07
N TYR A 63 -1.97 -5.79 14.13
CA TYR A 63 -3.42 -5.85 14.34
C TYR A 63 -4.15 -4.57 13.87
N HIS A 64 -3.44 -3.56 13.37
CA HIS A 64 -4.00 -2.28 12.95
C HIS A 64 -4.07 -2.17 11.42
N ASN A 65 -5.12 -2.76 10.82
CA ASN A 65 -5.30 -2.81 9.36
C ASN A 65 -5.08 -1.47 8.65
N LYS A 66 -5.66 -0.38 9.15
CA LYS A 66 -5.53 0.96 8.55
C LYS A 66 -4.07 1.43 8.48
N VAL A 67 -3.30 1.17 9.55
CA VAL A 67 -1.88 1.52 9.63
C VAL A 67 -1.08 0.68 8.64
N LEU A 68 -1.35 -0.64 8.59
CA LEU A 68 -0.67 -1.53 7.65
C LEU A 68 -0.94 -1.18 6.18
N ILE A 69 -2.16 -0.81 5.83
CA ILE A 69 -2.50 -0.42 4.45
C ILE A 69 -1.87 0.94 4.11
N HIS A 70 -1.89 1.89 5.04
CA HIS A 70 -1.31 3.21 4.84
C HIS A 70 0.18 3.17 4.56
N TYR A 71 0.96 2.44 5.36
CA TYR A 71 2.42 2.36 5.18
C TYR A 71 2.86 1.41 4.08
N PHE A 72 1.96 0.56 3.57
CA PHE A 72 2.33 -0.33 2.47
C PHE A 72 2.76 0.46 1.24
N GLN A 73 2.14 1.60 0.93
CA GLN A 73 2.55 2.42 -0.22
C GLN A 73 4.03 2.86 -0.17
N ASP A 74 4.56 3.10 1.04
CA ASP A 74 5.95 3.54 1.25
C ASP A 74 6.95 2.40 1.00
N ASN A 75 6.47 1.15 1.06
CA ASN A 75 7.25 -0.03 0.76
C ASN A 75 7.28 -0.37 -0.75
N LEU A 76 6.67 0.44 -1.62
CA LEU A 76 6.58 0.20 -3.06
C LEU A 76 7.35 1.26 -3.86
N THR A 77 7.76 0.91 -5.08
CA THR A 77 8.34 1.89 -6.01
C THR A 77 7.89 1.68 -7.44
N ARG A 78 7.94 2.74 -8.25
CA ARG A 78 7.68 2.75 -9.69
C ARG A 78 6.36 2.03 -10.04
N VAL A 79 6.44 0.95 -10.81
CA VAL A 79 5.31 0.16 -11.29
C VAL A 79 4.49 -0.40 -10.13
N ALA A 80 5.13 -0.79 -9.03
CA ALA A 80 4.42 -1.30 -7.85
C ALA A 80 3.63 -0.22 -7.12
N LEU A 81 4.21 0.98 -6.99
CA LEU A 81 3.48 2.12 -6.43
C LEU A 81 2.32 2.54 -7.35
N SER A 82 2.55 2.55 -8.67
CA SER A 82 1.50 2.87 -9.66
C SER A 82 0.32 1.89 -9.57
N TRP A 83 0.61 0.60 -9.41
CA TRP A 83 -0.43 -0.40 -9.18
C TRP A 83 -1.23 -0.11 -7.91
N HIS A 84 -0.55 0.18 -6.80
CA HIS A 84 -1.22 0.46 -5.53
C HIS A 84 -2.15 1.67 -5.60
N VAL A 85 -1.72 2.77 -6.24
CA VAL A 85 -2.55 3.97 -6.43
C VAL A 85 -3.73 3.73 -7.37
N SER A 86 -3.63 2.74 -8.27
CA SER A 86 -4.71 2.36 -9.19
C SER A 86 -5.80 1.47 -8.56
N LEU A 87 -5.57 0.95 -7.35
CA LEU A 87 -6.55 0.13 -6.65
C LEU A 87 -7.80 0.95 -6.32
N GLU A 88 -8.97 0.37 -6.58
CA GLU A 88 -10.25 1.04 -6.34
C GLU A 88 -10.51 1.21 -4.84
N ARG A 89 -10.88 2.44 -4.45
CA ARG A 89 -11.24 2.74 -3.05
C ARG A 89 -12.47 1.92 -2.64
N GLY A 90 -12.38 1.27 -1.48
CA GLY A 90 -13.45 0.44 -0.93
C GLY A 90 -13.36 -1.05 -1.28
N CYS A 91 -12.55 -1.44 -2.27
CA CYS A 91 -12.22 -2.84 -2.53
C CYS A 91 -11.24 -3.40 -1.48
N ILE A 92 -10.31 -2.57 -1.02
CA ILE A 92 -9.36 -2.92 0.05
C ILE A 92 -9.90 -2.40 1.38
N LYS A 93 -10.43 -3.29 2.23
CA LYS A 93 -10.98 -2.94 3.56
C LYS A 93 -10.08 -3.38 4.69
N THR A 94 -9.35 -4.47 4.47
CA THR A 94 -8.46 -5.10 5.43
C THR A 94 -7.08 -5.31 4.83
N TRP A 95 -6.08 -5.47 5.69
CA TRP A 95 -4.73 -5.81 5.25
C TRP A 95 -4.72 -7.11 4.44
N ARG A 96 -5.58 -8.08 4.82
CA ARG A 96 -5.73 -9.34 4.07
C ARG A 96 -6.11 -9.09 2.62
N ASP A 97 -7.09 -8.23 2.37
CA ASP A 97 -7.53 -7.87 1.01
C ASP A 97 -6.36 -7.30 0.20
N LEU A 98 -5.56 -6.42 0.81
CA LEU A 98 -4.39 -5.82 0.17
C LEU A 98 -3.30 -6.86 -0.13
N ALA A 99 -2.99 -7.71 0.84
CA ALA A 99 -1.98 -8.75 0.70
C ALA A 99 -2.36 -9.76 -0.38
N GLU A 100 -3.62 -10.19 -0.43
CA GLU A 100 -4.12 -11.08 -1.47
C GLU A 100 -4.08 -10.43 -2.86
N ALA A 101 -4.50 -9.15 -2.96
CA ALA A 101 -4.41 -8.40 -4.20
C ALA A 101 -2.95 -8.24 -4.67
N PHE A 102 -2.03 -7.96 -3.74
CA PHE A 102 -0.60 -7.85 -4.02
C PHE A 102 -0.01 -9.17 -4.50
N LEU A 103 -0.28 -10.26 -3.78
CA LEU A 103 0.17 -11.60 -4.16
C LEU A 103 -0.41 -12.02 -5.50
N LYS A 104 -1.66 -11.67 -5.82
CA LYS A 104 -2.28 -11.95 -7.12
C LYS A 104 -1.67 -11.12 -8.25
N GLN A 105 -1.41 -9.83 -8.02
CA GLN A 105 -0.82 -8.92 -9.00
C GLN A 105 0.61 -9.34 -9.37
N TYR A 106 1.39 -9.71 -8.37
CA TYR A 106 2.80 -10.06 -8.52
C TYR A 106 3.02 -11.57 -8.46
N LYS A 107 1.96 -12.37 -8.62
CA LYS A 107 2.06 -13.83 -8.67
C LYS A 107 2.77 -14.20 -9.96
N TYR A 108 4.07 -14.46 -9.87
CA TYR A 108 4.88 -15.39 -10.66
C TYR A 108 6.35 -15.18 -10.28
N ASN A 109 6.88 -16.07 -9.45
CA ASN A 109 8.33 -16.39 -9.36
C ASN A 109 8.58 -17.80 -8.79
N GLU A 110 7.55 -18.63 -8.55
CA GLU A 110 7.75 -20.04 -8.15
C GLU A 110 7.75 -20.99 -9.37
N ASP A 111 6.95 -20.74 -10.40
CA ASP A 111 6.86 -21.63 -11.58
C ASP A 111 7.75 -21.23 -12.78
N MET A 112 8.49 -20.13 -12.68
CA MET A 112 9.34 -19.58 -13.77
C MET A 112 10.84 -19.67 -13.49
N ALA A 113 11.29 -20.43 -12.49
CA ALA A 113 12.65 -20.91 -12.56
C ALA A 113 12.72 -21.88 -13.75
N PRO A 114 13.46 -21.59 -14.85
CA PRO A 114 13.78 -22.66 -15.76
C PRO A 114 14.49 -23.71 -14.92
N ASP A 115 14.02 -24.93 -14.99
CA ASP A 115 14.61 -26.06 -14.29
C ASP A 115 16.12 -26.02 -14.50
N ARG A 116 16.87 -25.69 -13.43
CA ARG A 116 18.33 -25.64 -13.47
C ARG A 116 18.92 -27.06 -13.59
N SER A 117 18.08 -28.10 -13.66
CA SER A 117 18.49 -29.46 -14.03
C SER A 117 18.80 -29.64 -15.53
N ARG A 118 18.67 -28.60 -16.36
CA ARG A 118 19.04 -28.64 -17.79
C ARG A 118 20.34 -27.91 -18.14
N LEU A 119 21.37 -28.02 -17.28
CA LEU A 119 22.76 -27.72 -17.65
C LEU A 119 23.61 -28.98 -17.51
#